data_AF-A0A1M8A337-F1
#
_entry.id   AF-A0A1M8A337-F1
#
_cell.length_a   1.000
_cell.length_b   1.000
_cell.length_c   1.000
_cell.angle_alpha   90.00
_cell.angle_beta   90.00
_cell.angle_gamma   90.00
#
_symmetry.space_group_name_H-M   'P 1'
#
loop_
_entity.id
_entity.type
_entity.pdbx_description
1 polymer ?
#
loop_
_entity_poly.entity_id
_entity_poly.type
_entity_poly.pdbx_seq_one_letter_code
_entity_poly.pdbx_strand_id
1 'polypeptide(L)'
;MSTPGLNIPHCWGHRGASAEFPENTLRSFEQAIKDGSEGIESDVHITADDVIVMFHDTTLDRTTNGKGLITARNYFGADGLEHVRTLKEPVQQIPTFKELCTLLMEPENRHVSLNVDIKPNNDPERLFRIMGEVVHQFPNYENDLAPRLILGLWHPKFIQPAKHHVPMLRRAHIGASPADAVKYFWNDCDAFSIRFPSLVGAEGQAFLRKAREANKDVMVWTVNRKDEMVEAARYGVKAILTDYTADLHKLRDEMKVDFDAVHRQNVSPWFSWASLRYYAPAVYTYQRACRFEVERHAGESFDGARLA
;
A
#
# COMPACT_ATOMS: atom_id res chain seq x y z
N MET A 1 -10.18 31.70 -10.11
CA MET A 1 -9.26 31.48 -11.24
C MET A 1 -8.76 30.06 -11.06
N SER A 2 -9.21 29.11 -11.88
CA SER A 2 -8.83 27.70 -11.78
C SER A 2 -7.30 27.56 -11.78
N THR A 3 -6.73 26.90 -10.78
CA THR A 3 -5.30 26.60 -10.68
C THR A 3 -4.87 25.78 -11.91
N PRO A 4 -4.05 26.31 -12.84
CA PRO A 4 -3.65 25.54 -14.01
C PRO A 4 -2.76 24.36 -13.59
N GLY A 5 -3.11 23.15 -14.03
CA GLY A 5 -2.20 21.98 -14.00
C GLY A 5 -2.15 21.16 -12.72
N LEU A 6 -3.16 21.22 -11.83
CA LEU A 6 -3.19 20.33 -10.67
C LEU A 6 -3.36 18.87 -11.13
N ASN A 7 -2.35 18.04 -10.89
CA ASN A 7 -2.42 16.62 -11.16
C ASN A 7 -3.23 15.95 -10.05
N ILE A 8 -4.48 15.57 -10.35
CA ILE A 8 -5.36 14.91 -9.39
C ILE A 8 -4.81 13.50 -9.11
N PRO A 9 -4.53 13.14 -7.84
CA PRO A 9 -3.95 11.84 -7.50
C PRO A 9 -4.80 10.68 -8.01
N HIS A 10 -4.16 9.54 -8.28
CA HIS A 10 -4.85 8.28 -8.52
C HIS A 10 -5.61 7.84 -7.25
N CYS A 11 -6.71 7.11 -7.42
CA CYS A 11 -7.42 6.46 -6.34
C CYS A 11 -6.93 5.03 -6.22
N TRP A 12 -6.32 4.68 -5.10
CA TRP A 12 -5.88 3.31 -4.82
C TRP A 12 -6.70 2.72 -3.67
N GLY A 13 -7.31 1.56 -3.89
CA GLY A 13 -8.11 0.87 -2.86
C GLY A 13 -7.21 0.21 -1.82
N HIS A 14 -7.20 0.71 -0.58
CA HIS A 14 -6.47 0.10 0.54
C HIS A 14 -7.16 -1.19 0.96
N ARG A 15 -6.51 -2.32 0.68
CA ARG A 15 -7.10 -3.67 0.77
C ARG A 15 -8.35 -3.84 -0.10
N GLY A 16 -8.38 -3.13 -1.24
CA GLY A 16 -9.56 -2.95 -2.11
C GLY A 16 -10.53 -1.87 -1.60
N ALA A 17 -11.82 -2.01 -1.90
CA ALA A 17 -12.89 -1.17 -1.35
C ALA A 17 -13.31 -1.64 0.06
N SER A 18 -12.34 -1.63 0.98
CA SER A 18 -12.43 -2.31 2.29
C SER A 18 -13.46 -1.69 3.26
N ALA A 19 -13.87 -0.44 3.04
CA ALA A 19 -14.99 0.13 3.78
C ALA A 19 -16.30 -0.63 3.48
N GLU A 20 -16.55 -0.96 2.22
CA GLU A 20 -17.79 -1.62 1.78
C GLU A 20 -17.70 -3.15 1.88
N PHE A 21 -16.60 -3.74 1.41
CA PHE A 21 -16.42 -5.19 1.29
C PHE A 21 -15.39 -5.74 2.30
N PRO A 22 -15.28 -7.07 2.48
CA PRO A 22 -14.25 -7.66 3.33
C PRO A 22 -12.86 -7.31 2.79
N GLU A 23 -12.00 -6.76 3.63
CA GLU A 23 -10.63 -6.38 3.25
C GLU A 23 -9.83 -7.56 2.66
N ASN A 24 -8.94 -7.27 1.72
CA ASN A 24 -8.06 -8.26 1.08
C ASN A 24 -8.83 -9.44 0.44
N THR A 25 -9.89 -9.15 -0.32
CA THR A 25 -10.67 -10.17 -1.04
C THR A 25 -10.89 -9.80 -2.49
N LEU A 26 -11.11 -10.80 -3.36
CA LEU A 26 -11.40 -10.55 -4.79
C LEU A 26 -12.58 -9.59 -4.96
N ARG A 27 -13.67 -9.79 -4.20
CA ARG A 27 -14.82 -8.88 -4.27
C ARG A 27 -14.47 -7.43 -3.94
N SER A 28 -13.59 -7.21 -2.96
CA SER A 28 -13.13 -5.87 -2.56
C SER A 28 -12.25 -5.24 -3.63
N PHE A 29 -11.36 -6.03 -4.25
CA PHE A 29 -10.52 -5.56 -5.35
C PHE A 29 -11.33 -5.23 -6.60
N GLU A 30 -12.23 -6.13 -7.02
CA GLU A 30 -13.15 -5.91 -8.13
C GLU A 30 -14.00 -4.66 -7.93
N GLN A 31 -14.49 -4.42 -6.70
CA GLN A 31 -15.23 -3.19 -6.42
C GLN A 31 -14.35 -1.96 -6.61
N ALA A 32 -13.13 -1.94 -6.06
CA ALA A 32 -12.24 -0.81 -6.18
C ALA A 32 -11.97 -0.48 -7.66
N ILE A 33 -11.74 -1.50 -8.49
CA ILE A 33 -11.55 -1.35 -9.94
C ILE A 33 -12.82 -0.79 -10.59
N LYS A 34 -13.99 -1.34 -10.24
CA LYS A 34 -15.30 -0.87 -10.74
C LYS A 34 -15.61 0.58 -10.35
N ASP A 35 -15.17 1.02 -9.18
CA ASP A 35 -15.25 2.42 -8.74
C ASP A 35 -14.30 3.34 -9.52
N GLY A 36 -13.43 2.78 -10.38
CA GLY A 36 -12.48 3.53 -11.21
C GLY A 36 -11.12 3.75 -10.55
N SER A 37 -10.70 2.86 -9.64
CA SER A 37 -9.38 2.91 -9.03
C SER A 37 -8.29 2.50 -10.02
N GLU A 38 -7.25 3.32 -10.18
CA GLU A 38 -6.09 2.99 -11.03
C GLU A 38 -5.07 2.08 -10.32
N GLY A 39 -5.32 1.77 -9.06
CA GLY A 39 -4.54 0.81 -8.32
C GLY A 39 -5.29 0.21 -7.15
N ILE A 40 -4.75 -0.87 -6.62
CA ILE A 40 -5.20 -1.52 -5.40
C ILE A 40 -3.96 -1.80 -4.54
N GLU A 41 -4.16 -1.86 -3.24
CA GLU A 41 -3.15 -2.28 -2.30
C GLU A 41 -3.62 -3.57 -1.60
N SER A 42 -2.68 -4.46 -1.32
CA SER A 42 -2.94 -5.70 -0.58
C SER A 42 -1.72 -6.11 0.22
N ASP A 43 -1.99 -6.72 1.37
CA ASP A 43 -1.00 -7.25 2.30
C ASP A 43 -0.66 -8.72 2.02
N VAL A 44 0.57 -9.16 2.29
CA VAL A 44 0.96 -10.56 2.03
C VAL A 44 1.56 -11.29 3.22
N HIS A 45 1.18 -12.56 3.37
CA HIS A 45 1.83 -13.57 4.22
C HIS A 45 2.05 -14.87 3.44
N ILE A 46 2.96 -15.72 3.92
CA ILE A 46 3.25 -17.04 3.33
C ILE A 46 2.74 -18.12 4.28
N THR A 47 2.01 -19.10 3.76
CA THR A 47 1.61 -20.31 4.48
C THR A 47 2.79 -21.25 4.73
N ALA A 48 2.59 -22.32 5.50
CA ALA A 48 3.63 -23.31 5.78
C ALA A 48 4.05 -24.11 4.53
N ASP A 49 3.16 -24.23 3.55
CA ASP A 49 3.32 -24.92 2.26
C ASP A 49 3.54 -23.96 1.08
N ASP A 50 4.19 -22.81 1.33
CA ASP A 50 4.69 -21.88 0.30
C ASP A 50 3.61 -21.20 -0.57
N VAL A 51 2.38 -21.03 -0.07
CA VAL A 51 1.34 -20.23 -0.75
C VAL A 51 1.31 -18.81 -0.20
N ILE A 52 1.44 -17.82 -1.09
CA ILE A 52 1.29 -16.41 -0.72
C ILE A 52 -0.20 -16.06 -0.70
N VAL A 53 -0.69 -15.62 0.45
CA VAL A 53 -2.09 -15.23 0.68
C VAL A 53 -2.21 -13.74 0.95
N MET A 54 -3.31 -13.14 0.48
CA MET A 54 -3.60 -11.72 0.65
C MET A 54 -4.27 -11.50 2.00
N PHE A 55 -3.55 -10.99 3.00
CA PHE A 55 -4.07 -10.85 4.36
C PHE A 55 -3.25 -9.87 5.20
N HIS A 56 -3.91 -9.04 6.02
CA HIS A 56 -3.21 -7.99 6.77
C HIS A 56 -2.48 -8.51 8.01
N ASP A 57 -3.22 -9.14 8.92
CA ASP A 57 -2.69 -9.54 10.22
C ASP A 57 -1.86 -10.82 10.13
N THR A 58 -1.00 -11.07 11.11
CA THR A 58 -0.25 -12.33 11.19
C THR A 58 -1.13 -13.53 11.56
N THR A 59 -2.31 -13.27 12.13
CA THR A 59 -3.28 -14.29 12.53
C THR A 59 -4.64 -14.11 11.86
N LEU A 60 -5.35 -15.21 11.70
CA LEU A 60 -6.65 -15.27 11.01
C LEU A 60 -7.83 -14.67 11.81
N ASP A 61 -7.61 -14.46 13.10
CA ASP A 61 -8.64 -14.32 14.13
C ASP A 61 -9.60 -13.15 13.97
N ARG A 62 -9.14 -12.01 13.44
CA ARG A 62 -9.92 -10.76 13.42
C ARG A 62 -11.01 -10.76 12.36
N THR A 63 -10.71 -11.26 11.15
CA THR A 63 -11.56 -11.06 9.97
C THR A 63 -12.10 -12.36 9.37
N THR A 64 -11.75 -13.52 9.94
CA THR A 64 -12.15 -14.83 9.40
C THR A 64 -12.68 -15.76 10.47
N ASN A 65 -13.29 -16.86 10.03
CA ASN A 65 -13.65 -17.98 10.89
C ASN A 65 -12.46 -18.88 11.29
N GLY A 66 -11.26 -18.63 10.74
CA GLY A 66 -10.03 -19.33 11.06
C GLY A 66 -9.38 -18.83 12.36
N LYS A 67 -8.35 -19.55 12.81
CA LYS A 67 -7.60 -19.23 14.04
C LYS A 67 -6.10 -19.48 13.87
N GLY A 68 -5.31 -18.66 14.55
CA GLY A 68 -3.86 -18.85 14.69
C GLY A 68 -3.04 -18.19 13.58
N LEU A 69 -1.73 -18.41 13.65
CA LEU A 69 -0.74 -17.83 12.74
C LEU A 69 -0.85 -18.42 11.34
N ILE A 70 -0.86 -17.56 10.32
CA ILE A 70 -0.89 -17.96 8.91
C ILE A 70 0.34 -18.80 8.55
N THR A 71 1.51 -18.39 9.02
CA THR A 71 2.80 -19.06 8.76
C THR A 71 2.91 -20.47 9.35
N ALA A 72 2.01 -20.84 10.27
CA ALA A 72 1.97 -22.15 10.90
C ALA A 72 0.95 -23.10 10.27
N ARG A 73 0.27 -22.70 9.19
CA ARG A 73 -0.80 -23.47 8.56
C ARG A 73 -0.54 -23.70 7.09
N ASN A 74 -0.91 -24.88 6.59
CA ASN A 74 -0.94 -25.18 5.17
C ASN A 74 -2.14 -24.49 4.51
N TYR A 75 -1.97 -24.06 3.26
CA TYR A 75 -3.05 -23.60 2.42
C TYR A 75 -3.91 -24.78 1.95
N PHE A 76 -3.26 -25.86 1.53
CA PHE A 76 -3.92 -27.04 0.99
C PHE A 76 -4.27 -28.08 2.06
N GLY A 77 -5.35 -28.84 1.80
CA GLY A 77 -5.74 -30.02 2.56
C GLY A 77 -7.05 -29.85 3.31
N ALA A 78 -7.51 -30.91 3.98
CA ALA A 78 -8.84 -30.95 4.61
C ALA A 78 -9.07 -29.83 5.65
N ASP A 79 -8.00 -29.42 6.34
CA ASP A 79 -8.00 -28.30 7.30
C ASP A 79 -7.19 -27.10 6.76
N GLY A 80 -7.03 -27.01 5.44
CA GLY A 80 -6.24 -25.98 4.75
C GLY A 80 -6.89 -24.61 4.80
N LEU A 81 -6.08 -23.55 4.61
CA LEU A 81 -6.59 -22.19 4.51
C LEU A 81 -7.52 -21.98 3.30
N GLU A 82 -7.49 -22.86 2.29
CA GLU A 82 -8.46 -22.85 1.19
C GLU A 82 -9.92 -23.00 1.66
N HIS A 83 -10.16 -23.46 2.89
CA HIS A 83 -11.49 -23.58 3.49
C HIS A 83 -11.84 -22.44 4.48
N VAL A 84 -10.87 -21.58 4.81
CA VAL A 84 -11.10 -20.42 5.68
C VAL A 84 -11.90 -19.35 4.94
N ARG A 85 -12.84 -18.72 5.64
CA ARG A 85 -13.76 -17.73 5.08
C ARG A 85 -13.79 -16.45 5.90
N THR A 86 -13.95 -15.32 5.23
CA THR A 86 -14.16 -14.02 5.85
C THR A 86 -15.46 -13.98 6.67
N LEU A 87 -15.51 -13.13 7.69
CA LEU A 87 -16.69 -12.94 8.54
C LEU A 87 -17.65 -11.88 8.00
N LYS A 88 -17.13 -10.88 7.28
CA LYS A 88 -17.92 -9.80 6.67
C LYS A 88 -18.50 -10.30 5.33
N GLU A 89 -19.72 -9.86 5.02
CA GLU A 89 -20.38 -10.21 3.75
C GLU A 89 -19.80 -9.43 2.54
N PRO A 90 -19.75 -10.03 1.33
CA PRO A 90 -20.06 -11.43 1.08
C PRO A 90 -18.94 -12.33 1.62
N VAL A 91 -19.35 -13.38 2.35
CA VAL A 91 -18.43 -14.40 2.89
C VAL A 91 -17.70 -15.08 1.73
N GLN A 92 -16.37 -15.06 1.78
CA GLN A 92 -15.53 -15.60 0.72
C GLN A 92 -14.18 -16.08 1.25
N GLN A 93 -13.46 -16.81 0.40
CA GLN A 93 -12.12 -17.31 0.69
C GLN A 93 -11.07 -16.18 0.70
N ILE A 94 -9.98 -16.39 1.43
CA ILE A 94 -8.80 -15.52 1.36
C ILE A 94 -8.11 -15.76 0.00
N PRO A 95 -7.94 -14.73 -0.85
CA PRO A 95 -7.30 -14.93 -2.13
C PRO A 95 -5.80 -15.12 -2.00
N THR A 96 -5.25 -15.86 -2.95
CA THR A 96 -3.81 -16.02 -3.15
C THR A 96 -3.25 -14.89 -4.01
N PHE A 97 -1.92 -14.73 -3.97
CA PHE A 97 -1.21 -13.80 -4.84
C PHE A 97 -1.43 -14.15 -6.32
N LYS A 98 -1.51 -15.45 -6.64
CA LYS A 98 -1.77 -15.94 -7.99
C LYS A 98 -3.16 -15.55 -8.49
N GLU A 99 -4.19 -15.69 -7.66
CA GLU A 99 -5.55 -15.26 -8.01
C GLU A 99 -5.60 -13.74 -8.24
N LEU A 100 -4.93 -12.96 -7.39
CA LEU A 100 -4.87 -11.51 -7.59
C LEU A 100 -4.10 -11.11 -8.85
N CYS A 101 -2.98 -11.78 -9.16
CA CYS A 101 -2.28 -11.60 -10.43
C CYS A 101 -3.15 -11.98 -11.63
N THR A 102 -3.99 -13.01 -11.49
CA THR A 102 -4.95 -13.43 -12.53
C THR A 102 -5.98 -12.33 -12.78
N LEU A 103 -6.59 -11.77 -11.72
CA LEU A 103 -7.51 -10.63 -11.81
C LEU A 103 -6.86 -9.44 -12.54
N LEU A 104 -5.61 -9.11 -12.22
CA LEU A 104 -4.86 -8.02 -12.87
C LEU A 104 -4.55 -8.30 -14.34
N MET A 105 -4.51 -9.56 -14.76
CA MET A 105 -4.21 -9.98 -16.13
C MET A 105 -5.46 -10.04 -17.02
N GLU A 106 -6.65 -9.85 -16.47
CA GLU A 106 -7.87 -9.66 -17.27
C GLU A 106 -7.73 -8.42 -18.16
N PRO A 107 -8.17 -8.47 -19.45
CA PRO A 107 -8.02 -7.37 -20.39
C PRO A 107 -8.54 -6.01 -19.89
N GLU A 108 -9.69 -6.01 -19.21
CA GLU A 108 -10.31 -4.83 -18.61
C GLU A 108 -9.48 -4.23 -17.46
N ASN A 109 -8.69 -5.04 -16.77
CA ASN A 109 -7.96 -4.66 -15.55
C ASN A 109 -6.49 -4.30 -15.83
N ARG A 110 -6.04 -4.29 -17.10
CA ARG A 110 -4.64 -3.99 -17.47
C ARG A 110 -4.17 -2.59 -17.12
N HIS A 111 -5.09 -1.68 -16.81
CA HIS A 111 -4.78 -0.32 -16.36
C HIS A 111 -4.46 -0.23 -14.85
N VAL A 112 -4.74 -1.29 -14.09
CA VAL A 112 -4.64 -1.30 -12.61
C VAL A 112 -3.24 -1.71 -12.16
N SER A 113 -2.68 -0.98 -11.21
CA SER A 113 -1.44 -1.35 -10.50
C SER A 113 -1.74 -2.01 -9.15
N LEU A 114 -0.87 -2.92 -8.70
CA LEU A 114 -0.97 -3.52 -7.37
C LEU A 114 0.23 -3.08 -6.52
N ASN A 115 -0.06 -2.41 -5.41
CA ASN A 115 0.90 -2.19 -4.34
C ASN A 115 0.83 -3.36 -3.36
N VAL A 116 1.89 -4.14 -3.27
CA VAL A 116 1.98 -5.30 -2.39
C VAL A 116 2.68 -4.90 -1.09
N ASP A 117 1.96 -4.78 0.02
CA ASP A 117 2.54 -4.49 1.34
C ASP A 117 3.28 -5.73 1.89
N ILE A 118 4.61 -5.62 1.91
CA ILE A 118 5.51 -6.69 2.36
C ILE A 118 5.71 -6.58 3.87
N LYS A 119 5.00 -7.42 4.62
CA LYS A 119 5.06 -7.39 6.09
C LYS A 119 6.46 -7.74 6.62
N PRO A 120 6.97 -7.00 7.63
CA PRO A 120 8.36 -7.10 8.09
C PRO A 120 8.73 -8.46 8.70
N ASN A 121 7.74 -9.22 9.16
CA ASN A 121 7.91 -10.57 9.71
C ASN A 121 8.04 -11.67 8.65
N ASN A 122 7.89 -11.37 7.35
CA ASN A 122 8.16 -12.33 6.30
C ASN A 122 9.67 -12.60 6.16
N ASP A 123 10.02 -13.82 5.78
CA ASP A 123 11.35 -14.16 5.31
C ASP A 123 11.53 -13.64 3.87
N PRO A 124 12.49 -12.72 3.62
CA PRO A 124 12.57 -12.03 2.34
C PRO A 124 13.02 -12.94 1.19
N GLU A 125 13.94 -13.87 1.44
CA GLU A 125 14.44 -14.82 0.44
C GLU A 125 13.33 -15.77 0.00
N ARG A 126 12.63 -16.37 0.96
CA ARG A 126 11.49 -17.25 0.73
C ARG A 126 10.37 -16.52 0.00
N LEU A 127 9.99 -15.32 0.46
CA LEU A 127 8.89 -14.55 -0.13
C LEU A 127 9.15 -14.23 -1.60
N PHE A 128 10.29 -13.62 -1.90
CA PHE A 128 10.53 -13.14 -3.26
C PHE A 128 10.86 -14.27 -4.23
N ARG A 129 11.47 -15.37 -3.78
CA ARG A 129 11.59 -16.60 -4.59
C ARG A 129 10.22 -17.09 -5.04
N ILE A 130 9.28 -17.26 -4.10
CA ILE A 130 7.92 -17.74 -4.40
C ILE A 130 7.16 -16.71 -5.27
N MET A 131 7.29 -15.41 -5.00
CA MET A 131 6.70 -14.39 -5.87
C MET A 131 7.22 -14.50 -7.30
N GLY A 132 8.53 -14.68 -7.49
CA GLY A 132 9.16 -14.92 -8.78
C GLY A 132 8.58 -16.13 -9.49
N GLU A 133 8.47 -17.26 -8.79
CA GLU A 133 7.85 -18.49 -9.29
C GLU A 133 6.39 -18.29 -9.71
N VAL A 134 5.62 -17.46 -9.00
CA VAL A 134 4.23 -17.15 -9.35
C VAL A 134 4.15 -16.24 -10.58
N VAL A 135 4.89 -15.13 -10.62
CA VAL A 135 4.78 -14.16 -11.73
C VAL A 135 5.28 -14.73 -13.06
N HIS A 136 6.30 -15.60 -13.03
CA HIS A 136 6.82 -16.29 -14.23
C HIS A 136 5.82 -17.27 -14.86
N GLN A 137 4.73 -17.65 -14.16
CA GLN A 137 3.67 -18.47 -14.74
C GLN A 137 2.75 -17.68 -15.68
N PHE A 138 2.79 -16.35 -15.66
CA PHE A 138 1.94 -15.51 -16.49
C PHE A 138 2.60 -15.20 -17.84
N PRO A 139 1.85 -15.25 -18.96
CA PRO A 139 2.40 -14.93 -20.26
C PRO A 139 2.78 -13.45 -20.35
N ASN A 140 3.92 -13.16 -20.99
CA ASN A 140 4.42 -11.79 -21.21
C ASN A 140 4.53 -10.97 -19.91
N TYR A 141 4.75 -11.62 -18.76
CA TYR A 141 4.70 -10.99 -17.43
C TYR A 141 5.62 -9.76 -17.35
N GLU A 142 6.74 -9.77 -18.07
CA GLU A 142 7.74 -8.71 -18.14
C GLU A 142 7.15 -7.35 -18.54
N ASN A 143 6.21 -7.36 -19.48
CA ASN A 143 5.58 -6.16 -20.03
C ASN A 143 4.19 -5.94 -19.42
N ASP A 144 3.49 -7.04 -19.15
CA ASP A 144 2.06 -7.04 -18.87
C ASP A 144 1.73 -7.01 -17.38
N LEU A 145 2.62 -7.54 -16.52
CA LEU A 145 2.35 -7.71 -15.09
C LEU A 145 3.40 -6.99 -14.23
N ALA A 146 4.68 -7.34 -14.39
CA ALA A 146 5.78 -6.85 -13.56
C ALA A 146 5.84 -5.31 -13.42
N PRO A 147 5.63 -4.49 -14.48
CA PRO A 147 5.67 -3.04 -14.35
C PRO A 147 4.56 -2.45 -13.45
N ARG A 148 3.49 -3.23 -13.25
CA ARG A 148 2.30 -2.85 -12.46
C ARG A 148 2.34 -3.38 -11.03
N LEU A 149 3.29 -4.26 -10.70
CA LEU A 149 3.50 -4.78 -9.35
C LEU A 149 4.54 -3.92 -8.62
N ILE A 150 4.12 -3.34 -7.49
CA ILE A 150 4.92 -2.42 -6.69
C ILE A 150 5.08 -3.00 -5.29
N LEU A 151 6.29 -3.44 -4.96
CA LEU A 151 6.65 -4.00 -3.66
C LEU A 151 6.77 -2.87 -2.64
N GLY A 152 5.86 -2.81 -1.66
CA GLY A 152 5.87 -1.90 -0.52
C GLY A 152 6.76 -2.45 0.58
N LEU A 153 7.98 -1.93 0.70
CA LEU A 153 8.99 -2.40 1.63
C LEU A 153 9.01 -1.57 2.92
N TRP A 154 8.69 -2.19 4.06
CA TRP A 154 8.79 -1.57 5.38
C TRP A 154 10.22 -1.53 5.93
N HIS A 155 11.06 -2.51 5.59
CA HIS A 155 12.39 -2.71 6.17
C HIS A 155 13.48 -2.85 5.08
N PRO A 156 14.70 -2.29 5.27
CA PRO A 156 15.76 -2.36 4.25
C PRO A 156 16.20 -3.79 3.87
N LYS A 157 16.05 -4.75 4.79
CA LYS A 157 16.37 -6.18 4.56
C LYS A 157 15.71 -6.80 3.34
N PHE A 158 14.59 -6.25 2.89
CA PHE A 158 13.88 -6.76 1.72
C PHE A 158 14.46 -6.25 0.39
N ILE A 159 15.34 -5.24 0.41
CA ILE A 159 15.84 -4.61 -0.82
C ILE A 159 16.66 -5.58 -1.66
N GLN A 160 17.69 -6.21 -1.08
CA GLN A 160 18.59 -7.09 -1.84
C GLN A 160 17.87 -8.36 -2.32
N PRO A 161 17.09 -9.07 -1.48
CA PRO A 161 16.33 -10.23 -1.93
C PRO A 161 15.31 -9.87 -3.03
N ALA A 162 14.65 -8.71 -2.95
CA ALA A 162 13.76 -8.25 -4.02
C ALA A 162 14.51 -8.01 -5.34
N LYS A 163 15.69 -7.37 -5.28
CA LYS A 163 16.53 -7.17 -6.47
C LYS A 163 17.04 -8.48 -7.06
N HIS A 164 17.30 -9.48 -6.23
CA HIS A 164 17.81 -10.76 -6.66
C HIS A 164 16.73 -11.62 -7.34
N HIS A 165 15.60 -11.84 -6.67
CA HIS A 165 14.57 -12.77 -7.14
C HIS A 165 13.54 -12.16 -8.08
N VAL A 166 13.22 -10.87 -7.89
CA VAL A 166 12.16 -10.17 -8.65
C VAL A 166 12.64 -8.80 -9.15
N PRO A 167 13.76 -8.73 -9.90
CA PRO A 167 14.39 -7.47 -10.29
C PRO A 167 13.46 -6.52 -11.07
N MET A 168 12.55 -7.08 -11.86
CA MET A 168 11.61 -6.35 -12.73
C MET A 168 10.43 -5.73 -11.98
N LEU A 169 10.11 -6.21 -10.78
CA LEU A 169 9.03 -5.64 -9.98
C LEU A 169 9.48 -4.29 -9.41
N ARG A 170 8.60 -3.30 -9.46
CA ARG A 170 8.90 -1.97 -8.92
C ARG A 170 9.01 -2.04 -7.40
N ARG A 171 9.81 -1.15 -6.81
CA ARG A 171 10.01 -1.08 -5.37
C ARG A 171 9.61 0.29 -4.84
N ALA A 172 8.81 0.29 -3.78
CA ALA A 172 8.44 1.47 -3.02
C ALA A 172 8.79 1.24 -1.55
N HIS A 173 9.21 2.29 -0.84
CA HIS A 173 9.23 2.23 0.62
C HIS A 173 7.84 2.58 1.15
N ILE A 174 7.32 1.76 2.06
CA ILE A 174 6.13 2.09 2.85
C ILE A 174 6.55 2.38 4.30
N GLY A 175 6.13 3.52 4.84
CA GLY A 175 6.53 3.90 6.18
C GLY A 175 5.96 5.22 6.67
N ALA A 176 6.31 5.57 7.91
CA ALA A 176 5.82 6.78 8.56
C ALA A 176 6.82 7.94 8.55
N SER A 177 8.08 7.73 8.20
CA SER A 177 9.18 8.67 8.43
C SER A 177 9.84 9.10 7.12
N PRO A 178 9.65 10.37 6.68
CA PRO A 178 10.35 10.90 5.52
C PRO A 178 11.88 10.84 5.66
N ALA A 179 12.39 11.02 6.88
CA ALA A 179 13.82 10.91 7.17
C ALA A 179 14.35 9.48 6.93
N ASP A 180 13.63 8.45 7.40
CA ASP A 180 14.02 7.06 7.17
C ASP A 180 13.89 6.69 5.68
N ALA A 181 12.84 7.18 5.00
CA ALA A 181 12.67 7.00 3.55
C ALA A 181 13.89 7.52 2.76
N VAL A 182 14.36 8.72 3.08
CA VAL A 182 15.55 9.32 2.45
C VAL A 182 16.81 8.58 2.86
N LYS A 183 16.99 8.27 4.14
CA LYS A 183 18.23 7.65 4.64
C LYS A 183 18.41 6.25 4.08
N TYR A 184 17.38 5.42 4.11
CA TYR A 184 17.51 3.98 3.92
C TYR A 184 17.07 3.48 2.54
N PHE A 185 16.08 4.11 1.92
CA PHE A 185 15.39 3.56 0.73
C PHE A 185 15.56 4.39 -0.54
N TRP A 186 16.09 5.62 -0.44
CA TRP A 186 16.07 6.59 -1.54
C TRP A 186 16.68 6.12 -2.86
N ASN A 187 17.78 5.37 -2.76
CA ASN A 187 18.54 4.93 -3.93
C ASN A 187 18.01 3.62 -4.53
N ASP A 188 17.14 2.92 -3.81
CA ASP A 188 16.69 1.56 -4.16
C ASP A 188 15.21 1.49 -4.50
N CYS A 189 14.45 2.54 -4.18
CA CYS A 189 13.02 2.67 -4.43
C CYS A 189 12.73 3.83 -5.39
N ASP A 190 11.75 3.62 -6.27
CA ASP A 190 11.28 4.62 -7.24
C ASP A 190 10.08 5.40 -6.72
N ALA A 191 9.46 4.90 -5.65
CA ALA A 191 8.26 5.46 -5.06
C ALA A 191 8.29 5.37 -3.52
N PHE A 192 7.46 6.19 -2.85
CA PHE A 192 7.33 6.19 -1.39
C PHE A 192 5.85 6.30 -0.99
N SER A 193 5.37 5.31 -0.25
CA SER A 193 4.04 5.30 0.36
C SER A 193 4.16 5.76 1.81
N ILE A 194 3.85 7.03 2.08
CA ILE A 194 4.10 7.65 3.39
C ILE A 194 2.79 7.95 4.13
N ARG A 195 2.79 7.76 5.45
CA ARG A 195 1.65 8.13 6.31
C ARG A 195 1.31 9.62 6.19
N PHE A 196 0.04 9.97 5.90
CA PHE A 196 -0.38 11.37 5.63
C PHE A 196 0.10 12.41 6.66
N PRO A 197 -0.14 12.25 7.98
CA PRO A 197 0.33 13.22 8.96
C PRO A 197 1.82 13.56 8.91
N SER A 198 2.65 12.63 8.45
CA SER A 198 4.09 12.83 8.32
C SER A 198 4.48 13.73 7.15
N LEU A 199 3.53 14.01 6.24
CA LEU A 199 3.72 14.90 5.09
C LEU A 199 3.26 16.34 5.36
N VAL A 200 2.51 16.60 6.44
CA VAL A 200 1.90 17.91 6.71
C VAL A 200 2.93 18.95 7.17
N GLY A 201 3.86 18.55 8.05
CA GLY A 201 4.88 19.44 8.62
C GLY A 201 5.98 19.84 7.63
N ALA A 202 6.87 20.74 8.06
CA ALA A 202 7.96 21.28 7.23
C ALA A 202 8.88 20.18 6.64
N GLU A 203 9.18 19.14 7.42
CA GLU A 203 9.96 17.97 6.95
C GLU A 203 9.24 17.24 5.81
N GLY A 204 7.96 16.94 6.00
CA GLY A 204 7.11 16.29 5.01
C GLY A 204 7.00 17.09 3.72
N GLN A 205 6.80 18.40 3.82
CA GLN A 205 6.75 19.30 2.67
C GLN A 205 8.12 19.41 1.96
N ALA A 206 9.23 19.36 2.70
CA ALA A 206 10.56 19.29 2.11
C ALA A 206 10.80 17.97 1.38
N PHE A 207 10.34 16.85 1.95
CA PHE A 207 10.39 15.54 1.32
C PHE A 207 9.62 15.50 -0.01
N LEU A 208 8.40 16.05 -0.04
CA LEU A 208 7.59 16.13 -1.26
C LEU A 208 8.29 16.93 -2.38
N ARG A 209 8.92 18.07 -2.04
CA ARG A 209 9.71 18.84 -3.00
C ARG A 209 10.90 18.03 -3.53
N LYS A 210 11.65 17.39 -2.63
CA LYS A 210 12.80 16.54 -2.99
C LYS A 210 12.38 15.37 -3.89
N ALA A 211 11.24 14.73 -3.61
CA ALA A 211 10.72 13.64 -4.43
C ALA A 211 10.35 14.12 -5.84
N ARG A 212 9.67 15.28 -5.93
CA ARG A 212 9.33 15.91 -7.21
C ARG A 212 10.57 16.24 -8.04
N GLU A 213 11.59 16.86 -7.43
CA GLU A 213 12.87 17.19 -8.09
C GLU A 213 13.62 15.94 -8.59
N ALA A 214 13.50 14.83 -7.86
CA ALA A 214 14.10 13.55 -8.22
C ALA A 214 13.22 12.66 -9.12
N ASN A 215 12.05 13.14 -9.57
CA ASN A 215 11.06 12.37 -10.32
C ASN A 215 10.67 11.04 -9.65
N LYS A 216 10.49 11.06 -8.32
CA LYS A 216 10.04 9.91 -7.53
C LYS A 216 8.58 10.07 -7.13
N ASP A 217 7.81 8.99 -7.28
CA ASP A 217 6.40 8.97 -6.93
C ASP A 217 6.23 9.02 -5.40
N VAL A 218 5.23 9.77 -4.92
CA VAL A 218 4.81 9.73 -3.51
C VAL A 218 3.35 9.31 -3.47
N MET A 219 3.04 8.22 -2.79
CA MET A 219 1.69 7.81 -2.42
C MET A 219 1.46 8.08 -0.94
N VAL A 220 0.19 8.14 -0.53
CA VAL A 220 -0.16 8.48 0.84
C VAL A 220 -1.23 7.55 1.41
N TRP A 221 -1.05 7.12 2.66
CA TRP A 221 -1.93 6.15 3.33
C TRP A 221 -2.17 6.48 4.81
N THR A 222 -3.16 5.85 5.45
CA THR A 222 -4.46 5.53 4.85
C THR A 222 -5.31 6.80 5.00
N VAL A 223 -5.81 7.32 3.89
CA VAL A 223 -6.48 8.63 3.85
C VAL A 223 -7.96 8.42 3.59
N ASN A 224 -8.76 8.51 4.66
CA ASN A 224 -10.21 8.31 4.61
C ASN A 224 -11.00 9.59 4.88
N ARG A 225 -10.32 10.66 5.31
CA ARG A 225 -10.98 11.95 5.57
C ARG A 225 -10.93 12.82 4.32
N LYS A 226 -12.06 13.43 3.96
CA LYS A 226 -12.16 14.31 2.79
C LYS A 226 -11.16 15.48 2.85
N ASP A 227 -10.95 16.08 4.02
CA ASP A 227 -10.00 17.17 4.19
C ASP A 227 -8.55 16.74 3.90
N GLU A 228 -8.14 15.56 4.38
CA GLU A 228 -6.85 14.95 4.06
C GLU A 228 -6.74 14.56 2.57
N MET A 229 -7.81 14.06 1.93
CA MET A 229 -7.83 13.74 0.49
C MET A 229 -7.56 14.98 -0.37
N VAL A 230 -8.22 16.09 -0.04
CA VAL A 230 -8.05 17.36 -0.78
C VAL A 230 -6.67 17.96 -0.55
N GLU A 231 -6.15 17.90 0.69
CA GLU A 231 -4.77 18.33 0.97
C GLU A 231 -3.72 17.45 0.29
N ALA A 232 -3.94 16.13 0.22
CA ALA A 232 -3.07 15.23 -0.53
C ALA A 232 -3.03 15.59 -2.03
N ALA A 233 -4.19 15.93 -2.63
CA ALA A 233 -4.24 16.45 -3.98
C ALA A 233 -3.48 17.77 -4.12
N ARG A 234 -3.62 18.71 -3.17
CA ARG A 234 -2.84 19.96 -3.13
C ARG A 234 -1.33 19.72 -3.08
N TYR A 235 -0.90 18.69 -2.35
CA TYR A 235 0.51 18.31 -2.24
C TYR A 235 1.08 17.72 -3.53
N GLY A 236 0.21 17.30 -4.46
CA GLY A 236 0.60 16.70 -5.73
C GLY A 236 1.16 15.29 -5.55
N VAL A 237 0.60 14.52 -4.61
CA VAL A 237 0.94 13.09 -4.47
C VAL A 237 0.45 12.33 -5.70
N LYS A 238 1.14 11.22 -6.05
CA LYS A 238 0.80 10.36 -7.18
C LYS A 238 -0.52 9.61 -6.95
N ALA A 239 -0.71 9.07 -5.74
CA ALA A 239 -1.88 8.27 -5.40
C ALA A 239 -2.27 8.44 -3.93
N ILE A 240 -3.57 8.29 -3.66
CA ILE A 240 -4.15 8.24 -2.32
C ILE A 240 -4.67 6.83 -2.09
N LEU A 241 -4.16 6.17 -1.04
CA LEU A 241 -4.66 4.87 -0.57
C LEU A 241 -5.81 5.11 0.42
N THR A 242 -7.00 4.60 0.10
CA THR A 242 -8.22 4.84 0.86
C THR A 242 -9.09 3.59 0.94
N ASP A 243 -9.84 3.47 2.04
CA ASP A 243 -10.86 2.42 2.19
C ASP A 243 -12.15 2.77 1.42
N TYR A 244 -12.33 4.06 1.09
CA TYR A 244 -13.55 4.63 0.50
C TYR A 244 -13.32 5.03 -0.96
N THR A 245 -13.14 4.04 -1.83
CA THR A 245 -12.80 4.21 -3.25
C THR A 245 -13.83 5.04 -4.02
N ALA A 246 -15.13 4.72 -3.88
CA ALA A 246 -16.20 5.49 -4.51
C ALA A 246 -16.24 6.96 -4.07
N ASP A 247 -16.02 7.24 -2.77
CA ASP A 247 -16.02 8.61 -2.25
C ASP A 247 -14.85 9.42 -2.79
N LEU A 248 -13.66 8.84 -2.85
CA LEU A 248 -12.50 9.50 -3.44
C LEU A 248 -12.69 9.70 -4.94
N HIS A 249 -13.24 8.73 -5.67
CA HIS A 249 -13.50 8.88 -7.11
C HIS A 249 -14.44 10.07 -7.37
N LYS A 250 -15.55 10.16 -6.64
CA LYS A 250 -16.47 11.29 -6.72
C LYS A 250 -15.78 12.62 -6.38
N LEU A 251 -15.01 12.66 -5.30
CA LEU A 251 -14.29 13.87 -4.88
C LEU A 251 -13.24 14.29 -5.93
N ARG A 252 -12.60 13.34 -6.62
CA ARG A 252 -11.67 13.62 -7.73
C ARG A 252 -12.38 14.32 -8.88
N ASP A 253 -13.59 13.91 -9.24
CA ASP A 253 -14.36 14.56 -10.29
C ASP A 253 -14.76 15.98 -9.91
N GLU A 254 -15.17 16.20 -8.65
CA GLU A 254 -15.42 17.55 -8.12
C GLU A 254 -14.15 18.42 -8.17
N MET A 255 -13.00 17.87 -7.79
CA MET A 255 -11.70 18.57 -7.81
C MET A 255 -11.23 18.92 -9.23
N LYS A 256 -11.54 18.08 -10.24
CA LYS A 256 -11.22 18.37 -11.65
C LYS A 256 -12.03 19.56 -12.19
N VAL A 257 -13.25 19.77 -11.66
CA VAL A 257 -14.13 20.87 -12.07
C VAL A 257 -13.71 22.19 -11.42
N ASP A 258 -13.60 22.22 -10.09
CA ASP A 258 -13.19 23.41 -9.33
C ASP A 258 -12.51 23.02 -8.02
N PHE A 259 -11.20 22.79 -8.09
CA PHE A 259 -10.39 22.45 -6.92
C PHE A 259 -10.49 23.51 -5.81
N ASP A 260 -10.45 24.81 -6.14
CA ASP A 260 -10.43 25.87 -5.14
C ASP A 260 -11.75 25.92 -4.36
N ALA A 261 -12.89 25.65 -5.03
CA ALA A 261 -14.18 25.53 -4.35
C ALA A 261 -14.24 24.30 -3.43
N VAL A 262 -13.80 23.13 -3.91
CA VAL A 262 -13.73 21.91 -3.11
C VAL A 262 -12.81 22.10 -1.89
N HIS A 263 -11.66 22.75 -2.07
CA HIS A 263 -10.73 23.08 -0.99
C HIS A 263 -11.38 23.97 0.07
N ARG A 264 -11.98 25.09 -0.33
CA ARG A 264 -12.68 25.99 0.61
C ARG A 264 -13.83 25.31 1.36
N GLN A 265 -14.51 24.35 0.74
CA GLN A 265 -15.64 23.64 1.36
C GLN A 265 -15.19 22.57 2.36
N ASN A 266 -14.06 21.90 2.11
CA ASN A 266 -13.66 20.70 2.85
C ASN A 266 -12.48 20.93 3.79
N VAL A 267 -11.62 21.92 3.53
CA VAL A 267 -10.37 22.12 4.27
C VAL A 267 -10.44 23.40 5.10
N SER A 268 -10.29 23.26 6.42
CA SER A 268 -10.20 24.40 7.33
C SER A 268 -8.93 25.23 7.06
N PRO A 269 -8.98 26.57 7.13
CA PRO A 269 -7.78 27.40 7.13
C PRO A 269 -6.78 27.05 8.24
N TRP A 270 -7.26 26.40 9.31
CA TRP A 270 -6.47 25.93 10.44
C TRP A 270 -6.09 24.45 10.35
N PHE A 271 -6.24 23.79 9.19
CA PHE A 271 -6.08 22.34 9.03
C PHE A 271 -4.89 21.74 9.78
N SER A 272 -3.68 22.27 9.57
CA SER A 272 -2.45 21.78 10.21
C SER A 272 -2.38 22.02 11.72
N TRP A 273 -3.19 22.93 12.25
CA TRP A 273 -3.24 23.34 13.66
C TRP A 273 -4.50 22.82 14.38
N ALA A 274 -5.47 22.30 13.63
CA ALA A 274 -6.77 21.86 14.13
C ALA A 274 -6.71 20.55 14.93
N SER A 275 -5.56 19.86 14.92
CA SER A 275 -5.42 18.56 15.58
C SER A 275 -3.99 18.28 16.04
N LEU A 276 -3.86 17.65 17.20
CA LEU A 276 -2.61 17.04 17.65
C LEU A 276 -2.09 15.97 16.69
N ARG A 277 -2.93 15.47 15.77
CA ARG A 277 -2.56 14.54 14.71
C ARG A 277 -1.41 15.04 13.83
N TYR A 278 -1.32 16.36 13.62
CA TYR A 278 -0.30 17.00 12.80
C TYR A 278 0.76 17.74 13.63
N TYR A 279 0.64 17.69 14.95
CA TYR A 279 1.59 18.32 15.86
C TYR A 279 2.94 17.59 15.80
N ALA A 280 4.00 18.33 15.51
CA ALA A 280 5.30 17.73 15.16
C ALA A 280 5.84 16.74 16.23
N PRO A 281 5.80 17.01 17.55
CA PRO A 281 6.18 16.03 18.55
C PRO A 281 5.35 14.73 18.53
N ALA A 282 4.04 14.83 18.28
CA ALA A 282 3.17 13.65 18.19
C ALA A 282 3.49 12.83 16.93
N VAL A 283 3.72 13.50 15.80
CA VAL A 283 4.16 12.88 14.54
C VAL A 283 5.51 12.18 14.72
N TYR A 284 6.50 12.86 15.32
CA TYR A 284 7.83 12.30 15.56
C TYR A 284 7.80 11.10 16.51
N THR A 285 6.98 11.16 17.55
CA THR A 285 6.78 10.05 18.48
C THR A 285 6.21 8.84 17.75
N TYR A 286 5.20 9.05 16.89
CA TYR A 286 4.62 8.00 16.06
C TYR A 286 5.65 7.41 15.09
N GLN A 287 6.45 8.25 14.42
CA GLN A 287 7.52 7.81 13.51
C GLN A 287 8.49 6.86 14.21
N ARG A 288 8.95 7.23 15.41
CA ARG A 288 9.85 6.39 16.21
C ARG A 288 9.20 5.09 16.65
N ALA A 289 7.96 5.14 17.13
CA ALA A 289 7.23 3.93 17.53
C ALA A 289 7.02 2.99 16.34
N CYS A 290 6.62 3.52 15.18
CA CYS A 290 6.47 2.76 13.95
C CYS A 290 7.79 2.11 13.53
N ARG A 291 8.90 2.84 13.52
CA ARG A 291 10.23 2.27 13.24
C ARG A 291 10.59 1.14 14.20
N PHE A 292 10.38 1.35 15.51
CA PHE A 292 10.65 0.33 16.52
C PHE A 292 9.85 -0.95 16.31
N GLU A 293 8.55 -0.86 16.01
CA GLU A 293 7.72 -2.04 15.73
C GLU A 293 8.17 -2.76 14.44
N VAL A 294 8.54 -2.02 13.39
CA VAL A 294 9.07 -2.62 12.16
C VAL A 294 10.38 -3.36 12.43
N GLU A 295 11.33 -2.76 13.15
CA GLU A 295 12.60 -3.40 13.52
C GLU A 295 12.36 -4.64 14.42
N ARG A 296 11.44 -4.54 15.38
CA ARG A 296 11.04 -5.67 16.26
C ARG A 296 10.48 -6.83 15.44
N HIS A 297 9.58 -6.57 14.50
CA HIS A 297 9.02 -7.63 13.64
C HIS A 297 10.02 -8.14 12.61
N ALA A 298 10.95 -7.29 12.15
CA ALA A 298 12.01 -7.68 11.23
C ALA A 298 13.07 -8.56 11.88
N GLY A 299 13.26 -8.44 13.21
CA GLY A 299 14.29 -9.15 13.98
C GLY A 299 15.66 -8.47 13.92
N GLU A 300 15.77 -7.31 13.30
CA GLU A 300 17.01 -6.54 13.14
C GLU A 300 16.71 -5.05 12.95
N SER A 301 17.75 -4.21 13.09
CA SER A 301 17.61 -2.75 12.89
C SER A 301 17.80 -2.35 11.44
N PHE A 302 17.29 -1.16 11.07
CA PHE A 302 17.49 -0.61 9.72
C PHE A 302 18.97 -0.41 9.38
N ASP A 303 19.79 -0.02 10.36
CA ASP A 303 21.24 0.14 10.17
C ASP A 303 21.95 -1.21 10.06
N GLY A 304 21.49 -2.24 10.79
CA GLY A 304 22.03 -3.60 10.72
C GLY A 304 21.87 -4.21 9.32
N ALA A 305 20.70 -4.07 8.72
CA ALA A 305 20.41 -4.60 7.38
C ALA A 305 21.20 -3.92 6.23
N ARG A 306 21.85 -2.77 6.47
CA ARG A 306 22.72 -2.13 5.47
C ARG A 306 24.16 -2.64 5.48
N LEU A 307 24.56 -3.31 6.55
CA LEU A 307 25.92 -3.81 6.73
C LEU A 307 26.07 -5.27 6.30
N ALA A 308 24.95 -5.95 6.01
CA ALA A 308 24.86 -7.31 5.48
C ALA A 308 24.79 -7.29 3.95
#